data_AF-A0A3G9GA10-F1
#
_entry.id   AF-A0A3G9GA10-F1
#
_cell.length_a   1.000
_cell.length_b   1.000
_cell.length_c   1.000
_cell.angle_alpha   90.00
_cell.angle_beta   90.00
_cell.angle_gamma   90.00
#
_symmetry.space_group_name_H-M   'P 1'
#
loop_
_entity.id
_entity.type
_entity.pdbx_description
1 polymer ?
#
loop_
_entity_poly.entity_id
_entity_poly.type
_entity_poly.pdbx_seq_one_letter_code
_entity_poly.pdbx_strand_id
1 'polypeptide(L)'
;MKAVWLSILAAGLGGCSYGEMLDTIPAGKHLPYRPSSPPAMLSVTPTPQEAAFLQADGCMQCREGDRFHRFIHTDPDVRKSRIPRNTALADDASLSKKQWVDEVRTAVYFAKQIRLANGTTLFQLIQQCSSGWDSPDTRAVVSRQGKTANGFDIQYLIRFKKYGQPIGLQMRATFIRRLAHIQADNPFADALLRDPDFMLANQLRCWND
;
A
#
# COMPACT_ATOMS: atom_id res chain seq x y z
N MET A 1 -18.33 -31.37 74.30
CA MET A 1 -19.53 -30.53 74.49
C MET A 1 -19.27 -29.18 73.81
N LYS A 2 -20.12 -28.73 72.87
CA LYS A 2 -20.95 -27.49 72.95
C LYS A 2 -20.28 -26.34 73.73
N ALA A 3 -20.26 -25.07 73.35
CA ALA A 3 -20.93 -24.22 72.37
C ALA A 3 -20.27 -22.81 72.51
N VAL A 4 -19.89 -22.13 71.43
CA VAL A 4 -20.46 -20.88 70.86
C VAL A 4 -20.18 -19.55 71.61
N TRP A 5 -20.00 -18.49 70.80
CA TRP A 5 -20.09 -17.02 71.02
C TRP A 5 -18.83 -16.30 71.53
N LEU A 6 -18.55 -15.02 71.25
CA LEU A 6 -18.81 -13.99 70.21
C LEU A 6 -18.14 -12.72 70.79
N SER A 7 -17.60 -11.80 69.96
CA SER A 7 -17.38 -10.33 70.19
C SER A 7 -16.08 -9.88 69.51
N ILE A 8 -16.13 -9.18 68.37
CA ILE A 8 -16.22 -7.72 68.20
C ILE A 8 -15.05 -6.96 68.86
N LEU A 9 -14.21 -6.36 68.02
CA LEU A 9 -13.67 -5.01 68.26
C LEU A 9 -13.35 -4.34 66.92
N ALA A 10 -14.11 -3.30 66.65
CA ALA A 10 -13.85 -2.31 65.62
C ALA A 10 -12.74 -1.36 66.10
N ALA A 11 -11.86 -0.95 65.18
CA ALA A 11 -11.18 0.34 65.24
C ALA A 11 -10.72 0.67 63.82
N GLY A 12 -11.49 1.54 63.15
CA GLY A 12 -11.03 2.21 61.95
C GLY A 12 -10.03 3.30 62.30
N LEU A 13 -9.08 3.54 61.41
CA LEU A 13 -8.46 4.84 61.19
C LEU A 13 -8.17 4.96 59.69
N GLY A 14 -8.45 6.15 59.16
CA GLY A 14 -8.54 6.43 57.74
C GLY A 14 -7.23 6.29 56.96
N GLY A 15 -7.41 6.00 55.67
CA GLY A 15 -6.41 6.18 54.63
C GLY A 15 -7.12 6.83 53.45
N CYS A 16 -6.82 8.11 53.21
CA CYS A 16 -7.42 8.94 52.18
C CYS A 16 -7.19 8.38 50.77
N SER A 17 -8.29 8.34 50.03
CA SER A 17 -8.46 8.50 48.58
C SER A 17 -7.17 8.68 47.77
N TYR A 18 -6.81 7.64 47.02
CA TYR A 18 -6.06 7.75 45.77
C TYR A 18 -6.92 7.14 44.67
N GLY A 19 -7.50 8.00 43.84
CA GLY A 19 -8.34 7.59 42.72
C GLY A 19 -8.81 8.73 41.83
N GLU A 20 -8.18 9.90 41.86
CA GLU A 20 -8.40 10.98 40.90
C GLU A 20 -7.37 10.89 39.77
N MET A 21 -7.65 10.08 38.76
CA MET A 21 -7.02 10.23 37.44
C MET A 21 -7.95 9.74 36.31
N LEU A 22 -9.24 10.06 36.39
CA LEU A 22 -10.21 9.82 35.32
C LEU A 22 -11.24 10.94 35.26
N ASP A 23 -10.81 12.21 35.15
CA ASP A 23 -11.77 13.31 34.96
C ASP A 23 -11.22 14.50 34.17
N THR A 24 -10.62 14.25 33.00
CA THR A 24 -10.35 15.31 31.99
C THR A 24 -10.59 14.87 30.55
N ILE A 25 -11.59 14.01 30.30
CA ILE A 25 -12.19 13.96 28.95
C ILE A 25 -13.53 14.68 29.06
N PRO A 26 -13.67 15.91 28.52
CA PRO A 26 -14.96 16.58 28.52
C PRO A 26 -15.97 15.69 27.80
N ALA A 27 -17.09 15.37 28.47
CA ALA A 27 -18.25 14.66 27.92
C ALA A 27 -19.01 15.55 26.90
N GLY A 28 -18.28 16.08 25.93
CA GLY A 28 -18.75 17.00 24.92
C GLY A 28 -18.73 16.35 23.55
N LYS A 29 -19.92 15.99 23.08
CA LYS A 29 -20.24 15.50 21.72
C LYS A 29 -19.77 14.06 21.46
N HIS A 30 -20.68 13.11 21.67
CA HIS A 30 -20.67 11.87 20.90
C HIS A 30 -20.73 12.24 19.42
N LEU A 31 -19.58 12.33 18.75
CA LEU A 31 -19.56 12.27 17.31
C LEU A 31 -20.16 10.90 16.94
N PRO A 32 -21.24 10.86 16.13
CA PRO A 32 -21.77 9.57 15.69
C PRO A 32 -20.64 8.81 15.02
N TYR A 33 -20.44 7.54 15.44
CA TYR A 33 -19.49 6.64 14.79
C TYR A 33 -19.77 6.65 13.29
N ARG A 34 -18.89 7.29 12.52
CA ARG A 34 -18.86 7.15 11.08
C ARG A 34 -17.97 5.94 10.80
N PRO A 35 -18.51 4.82 10.29
CA PRO A 35 -17.66 3.73 9.83
C PRO A 35 -16.65 4.31 8.82
N SER A 36 -15.39 3.95 8.99
CA SER A 36 -14.36 4.25 7.99
C SER A 36 -14.86 3.72 6.64
N SER A 37 -14.83 4.54 5.60
CA SER A 37 -15.18 4.07 4.25
C SER A 37 -14.29 2.86 3.92
N PRO A 38 -14.85 1.80 3.31
CA PRO A 38 -14.02 0.68 2.89
C PRO A 38 -12.97 1.18 1.88
N PRO A 39 -11.78 0.55 1.80
CA PRO A 39 -10.75 0.96 0.84
C PRO A 39 -11.27 0.98 -0.61
N ALA A 40 -10.82 1.95 -1.42
CA ALA A 40 -11.12 1.98 -2.85
C ALA A 40 -10.69 0.69 -3.55
N MET A 41 -11.49 0.25 -4.50
CA MET A 41 -11.25 -0.98 -5.25
C MET A 41 -11.61 -0.79 -6.72
N LEU A 42 -10.76 -1.32 -7.60
CA LEU A 42 -10.97 -1.40 -9.03
C LEU A 42 -11.17 -2.84 -9.44
N SER A 43 -12.15 -3.10 -10.31
CA SER A 43 -12.29 -4.37 -11.00
C SER A 43 -11.46 -4.37 -12.28
N VAL A 44 -10.57 -5.34 -12.42
CA VAL A 44 -9.65 -5.50 -13.54
C VAL A 44 -9.69 -6.95 -14.00
N THR A 45 -10.17 -7.17 -15.23
CA THR A 45 -10.20 -8.49 -15.87
C THR A 45 -8.77 -8.94 -16.16
N PRO A 46 -8.26 -10.01 -15.50
CA PRO A 46 -6.92 -10.50 -15.76
C PRO A 46 -6.85 -11.18 -17.13
N THR A 47 -5.70 -11.08 -17.78
CA THR A 47 -5.39 -11.92 -18.96
C THR A 47 -5.21 -13.38 -18.53
N PRO A 48 -5.25 -14.37 -19.44
CA PRO A 48 -5.04 -15.78 -19.07
C PRO A 48 -3.70 -16.02 -18.36
N GLN A 49 -2.63 -15.37 -18.81
CA GLN A 49 -1.29 -15.48 -18.22
C GLN A 49 -1.23 -14.84 -16.83
N GLU A 50 -1.86 -13.68 -16.66
CA GLU A 50 -1.99 -13.01 -15.37
C GLU A 50 -2.85 -13.83 -14.40
N ALA A 51 -3.97 -14.38 -14.86
CA ALA A 51 -4.84 -15.21 -14.05
C ALA A 51 -4.11 -16.46 -13.53
N ALA A 52 -3.39 -17.17 -14.41
CA ALA A 52 -2.59 -18.32 -14.02
C ALA A 52 -1.50 -17.95 -13.01
N PHE A 53 -0.87 -16.79 -13.17
CA PHE A 53 0.13 -16.29 -12.24
C PHE A 53 -0.45 -15.92 -10.86
N LEU A 54 -1.60 -15.22 -10.85
CA LEU A 54 -2.29 -14.85 -9.62
C LEU A 54 -2.89 -16.06 -8.88
N GLN A 55 -3.31 -17.10 -9.60
CA GLN A 55 -3.76 -18.38 -9.03
C GLN A 55 -2.62 -19.23 -8.47
N ALA A 56 -1.39 -19.02 -8.95
CA ALA A 56 -0.19 -19.64 -8.42
C ALA A 56 0.42 -18.81 -7.27
N ASP A 57 -0.42 -18.05 -6.54
CA ASP A 57 -0.06 -17.17 -5.43
C ASP A 57 1.08 -16.19 -5.77
N GLY A 58 1.20 -15.84 -7.05
CA GLY A 58 2.24 -14.95 -7.49
C GLY A 58 3.65 -15.50 -7.43
N CYS A 59 3.77 -16.83 -7.49
CA CYS A 59 5.03 -17.52 -7.38
C CYS A 59 6.06 -17.03 -8.44
N MET A 60 7.13 -16.39 -7.95
CA MET A 60 8.17 -15.76 -8.78
C MET A 60 9.18 -16.77 -9.34
N GLN A 61 9.24 -17.98 -8.79
CA GLN A 61 10.24 -19.02 -9.10
C GLN A 61 9.60 -20.34 -9.57
N CYS A 62 8.49 -20.26 -10.31
CA CYS A 62 7.83 -21.42 -10.92
C CYS A 62 7.47 -21.14 -12.38
N ARG A 63 6.94 -22.18 -13.04
CA ARG A 63 6.60 -22.16 -14.46
C ARG A 63 5.59 -21.07 -14.79
N GLU A 64 4.63 -20.81 -13.91
CA GLU A 64 3.58 -19.81 -14.05
C GLU A 64 4.18 -18.40 -13.96
N GLY A 65 5.06 -18.15 -12.99
CA GLY A 65 5.84 -16.91 -12.89
C GLY A 65 6.71 -16.67 -14.13
N ASP A 66 7.46 -17.67 -14.59
CA ASP A 66 8.28 -17.56 -15.79
C ASP A 66 7.44 -17.24 -17.05
N ARG A 67 6.26 -17.85 -17.18
CA ARG A 67 5.33 -17.57 -18.28
C ARG A 67 4.80 -16.14 -18.21
N PHE A 68 4.44 -15.67 -17.03
CA PHE A 68 3.96 -14.32 -16.81
C PHE A 68 5.05 -13.27 -17.07
N HIS A 69 6.26 -13.46 -16.57
CA HIS A 69 7.37 -12.54 -16.82
C HIS A 69 7.71 -12.45 -18.31
N ARG A 70 7.72 -13.58 -19.04
CA ARG A 70 7.87 -13.57 -20.51
C ARG A 70 6.73 -12.80 -21.18
N PHE A 71 5.50 -13.01 -20.73
CA PHE A 71 4.33 -12.31 -21.26
C PHE A 71 4.45 -10.79 -21.07
N ILE A 72 4.69 -10.29 -19.85
CA ILE A 72 4.81 -8.84 -19.61
C ILE A 72 6.04 -8.23 -20.29
N HIS A 73 7.10 -9.01 -20.55
CA HIS A 73 8.26 -8.53 -21.32
C HIS A 73 7.97 -8.31 -22.80
N THR A 74 6.88 -8.87 -23.34
CA THR A 74 6.41 -8.55 -24.70
C THR A 74 5.65 -7.23 -24.77
N ASP A 75 5.17 -6.72 -23.64
CA ASP A 75 4.47 -5.43 -23.57
C ASP A 75 5.44 -4.28 -23.91
N PRO A 76 5.16 -3.47 -24.94
CA PRO A 76 6.06 -2.43 -25.39
C PRO A 76 6.29 -1.34 -24.34
N ASP A 77 5.29 -1.04 -23.50
CA ASP A 77 5.39 -0.01 -22.48
C ASP A 77 6.26 -0.48 -21.31
N VAL A 78 6.10 -1.75 -20.90
CA VAL A 78 6.96 -2.38 -19.89
C VAL A 78 8.40 -2.45 -20.38
N ARG A 79 8.60 -2.88 -21.64
CA ARG A 79 9.94 -3.02 -22.23
C ARG A 79 10.66 -1.68 -22.42
N LYS A 80 9.93 -0.62 -22.80
CA LYS A 80 10.50 0.73 -23.03
C LYS A 80 10.64 1.53 -21.75
N SER A 81 9.98 1.14 -20.66
CA SER A 81 10.10 1.80 -19.36
C SER A 81 11.53 1.68 -18.85
N ARG A 82 12.17 2.84 -18.65
CA ARG A 82 13.50 2.92 -18.04
C ARG A 82 13.37 2.68 -16.54
N ILE A 83 13.70 1.48 -16.09
CA ILE A 83 13.77 1.14 -14.67
C ILE A 83 15.05 1.69 -14.04
N PRO A 84 15.05 2.02 -12.74
CA PRO A 84 16.19 2.66 -12.08
C PRO A 84 17.32 1.65 -11.88
N ARG A 85 18.50 2.09 -11.44
CA ARG A 85 19.53 1.14 -10.99
C ARG A 85 19.33 0.88 -9.50
N ASN A 86 19.34 -0.38 -9.09
CA ASN A 86 19.38 -0.75 -7.67
C ASN A 86 20.84 -0.93 -7.24
N THR A 87 21.41 0.08 -6.58
CA THR A 87 22.81 0.06 -6.12
C THR A 87 23.07 -0.96 -5.03
N ALA A 88 22.05 -1.33 -4.24
CA ALA A 88 22.17 -2.37 -3.22
C ALA A 88 22.43 -3.77 -3.82
N LEU A 89 22.04 -3.97 -5.10
CA LEU A 89 22.24 -5.22 -5.84
C LEU A 89 23.36 -5.10 -6.90
N ALA A 90 24.24 -4.09 -6.78
CA ALA A 90 25.27 -3.83 -7.78
C ALA A 90 26.27 -5.00 -7.88
N ASP A 91 26.64 -5.57 -6.73
CA ASP A 91 27.63 -6.64 -6.60
C ASP A 91 27.00 -8.03 -6.48
N ASP A 92 25.67 -8.13 -6.49
CA ASP A 92 24.95 -9.39 -6.34
C ASP A 92 24.99 -10.25 -7.60
N ALA A 93 25.30 -11.54 -7.40
CA ALA A 93 25.23 -12.56 -8.43
C ALA A 93 23.80 -12.64 -9.02
N SER A 94 23.72 -12.88 -10.33
CA SER A 94 22.62 -12.52 -11.24
C SER A 94 21.17 -12.83 -10.83
N LEU A 95 20.92 -13.74 -9.89
CA LEU A 95 19.57 -14.19 -9.53
C LEU A 95 18.78 -13.11 -8.77
N SER A 96 19.34 -12.50 -7.72
CA SER A 96 18.68 -11.44 -6.95
C SER A 96 18.37 -10.23 -7.83
N LYS A 97 19.31 -9.88 -8.70
CA LYS A 97 19.14 -8.81 -9.68
C LYS A 97 18.03 -9.12 -10.69
N LYS A 98 17.97 -10.34 -11.22
CA LYS A 98 16.89 -10.78 -12.13
C LYS A 98 15.54 -10.68 -11.43
N GLN A 99 15.42 -11.21 -10.21
CA GLN A 99 14.18 -11.15 -9.45
C GLN A 99 13.72 -9.70 -9.24
N TRP A 100 14.61 -8.81 -8.81
CA TRP A 100 14.27 -7.40 -8.65
C TRP A 100 13.79 -6.76 -9.96
N VAL A 101 14.43 -7.06 -11.10
CA VAL A 101 13.95 -6.57 -12.42
C VAL A 101 12.53 -7.07 -12.72
N ASP A 102 12.27 -8.36 -12.47
CA ASP A 102 10.95 -8.95 -12.69
C ASP A 102 9.87 -8.32 -11.77
N GLU A 103 10.21 -8.04 -10.51
CA GLU A 103 9.33 -7.34 -9.55
C GLU A 103 9.00 -5.90 -9.99
N VAL A 104 9.99 -5.14 -10.45
CA VAL A 104 9.79 -3.76 -10.94
C VAL A 104 8.95 -3.77 -12.22
N ARG A 105 9.25 -4.65 -13.18
CA ARG A 105 8.50 -4.73 -14.43
C ARG A 105 7.07 -5.19 -14.23
N THR A 106 6.84 -6.06 -13.25
CA THR A 106 5.50 -6.45 -12.83
C THR A 106 4.73 -5.24 -12.27
N ALA A 107 5.36 -4.38 -11.46
CA ALA A 107 4.73 -3.13 -11.02
C ALA A 107 4.41 -2.20 -12.19
N VAL A 108 5.31 -2.04 -13.16
CA VAL A 108 5.08 -1.23 -14.37
C VAL A 108 3.87 -1.76 -15.16
N TYR A 109 3.78 -3.08 -15.34
CA TYR A 109 2.65 -3.72 -16.01
C TYR A 109 1.33 -3.43 -15.28
N PHE A 110 1.26 -3.61 -13.96
CA PHE A 110 0.04 -3.37 -13.20
C PHE A 110 -0.35 -1.89 -13.14
N ALA A 111 0.60 -0.95 -13.19
CA ALA A 111 0.29 0.48 -13.21
C ALA A 111 -0.56 0.89 -14.42
N LYS A 112 -0.48 0.15 -15.53
CA LYS A 112 -1.30 0.38 -16.72
C LYS A 112 -2.78 0.04 -16.49
N GLN A 113 -3.04 -0.87 -15.56
CA GLN A 113 -4.38 -1.34 -15.23
C GLN A 113 -5.06 -0.48 -14.15
N ILE A 114 -4.30 0.34 -13.44
CA ILE A 114 -4.82 1.22 -12.38
C ILE A 114 -5.30 2.51 -13.03
N ARG A 115 -6.63 2.63 -13.21
CA ARG A 115 -7.27 3.85 -13.69
C ARG A 115 -7.56 4.78 -12.50
N LEU A 116 -7.08 6.01 -12.61
CA LEU A 116 -7.22 7.05 -11.60
C LEU A 116 -8.59 7.74 -11.73
N ALA A 117 -9.01 8.43 -10.67
CA ALA A 117 -10.28 9.16 -10.63
C ALA A 117 -10.39 10.25 -11.73
N ASN A 118 -9.26 10.85 -12.12
CA ASN A 118 -9.21 11.84 -13.20
C ASN A 118 -9.23 11.22 -14.63
N GLY A 119 -9.38 9.91 -14.74
CA GLY A 119 -9.49 9.19 -16.01
C GLY A 119 -8.16 8.75 -16.64
N THR A 120 -7.01 9.22 -16.14
CA THR A 120 -5.68 8.75 -16.58
C THR A 120 -5.29 7.43 -15.91
N THR A 121 -4.25 6.76 -16.40
CA THR A 121 -3.70 5.59 -15.70
C THR A 121 -2.56 5.98 -14.76
N LEU A 122 -2.30 5.18 -13.74
CA LEU A 122 -1.14 5.38 -12.86
C LEU A 122 0.17 5.36 -13.65
N PHE A 123 0.25 4.52 -14.68
CA PHE A 123 1.37 4.50 -15.63
C PHE A 123 1.59 5.87 -16.30
N GLN A 124 0.53 6.50 -16.81
CA GLN A 124 0.61 7.83 -17.42
C GLN A 124 1.02 8.90 -16.40
N LEU A 125 0.45 8.87 -15.19
CA LEU A 125 0.84 9.78 -14.11
C LEU A 125 2.34 9.66 -13.80
N ILE A 126 2.86 8.46 -13.64
CA ILE A 126 4.29 8.25 -13.33
C ILE A 126 5.18 8.69 -14.50
N GLN A 127 4.79 8.37 -15.74
CA GLN A 127 5.60 8.70 -16.91
C GLN A 127 5.62 10.21 -17.23
N GLN A 128 4.49 10.88 -17.11
CA GLN A 128 4.33 12.26 -17.56
C GLN A 128 4.53 13.26 -16.41
N CYS A 129 4.07 12.89 -15.21
CA CYS A 129 3.99 13.82 -14.09
C CYS A 129 5.13 13.66 -13.08
N SER A 130 5.57 12.42 -12.85
CA SER A 130 6.74 12.13 -12.03
C SER A 130 8.03 12.31 -12.83
N SER A 131 9.18 12.21 -12.16
CA SER A 131 10.48 12.14 -12.82
C SER A 131 10.72 10.81 -13.57
N GLY A 132 9.71 9.93 -13.61
CA GLY A 132 9.75 8.59 -14.20
C GLY A 132 9.76 7.48 -13.14
N TRP A 133 10.21 6.29 -13.55
CA TRP A 133 10.40 5.12 -12.69
C TRP A 133 11.74 5.20 -11.95
N ASP A 134 11.96 6.25 -11.17
CA ASP A 134 13.30 6.56 -10.65
C ASP A 134 13.62 5.90 -9.30
N SER A 135 12.61 5.35 -8.63
CA SER A 135 12.79 4.74 -7.31
C SER A 135 12.99 3.23 -7.40
N PRO A 136 14.12 2.67 -6.92
CA PRO A 136 14.32 1.22 -6.88
C PRO A 136 13.36 0.49 -5.93
N ASP A 137 12.68 1.23 -5.05
CA ASP A 137 11.67 0.73 -4.12
C ASP A 137 10.25 0.65 -4.73
N THR A 138 10.06 1.07 -5.99
CA THR A 138 8.83 0.81 -6.74
C THR A 138 8.86 -0.63 -7.23
N ARG A 139 8.04 -1.51 -6.63
CA ARG A 139 8.06 -2.96 -6.89
C ARG A 139 6.73 -3.62 -6.57
N ALA A 140 6.44 -4.73 -7.27
CA ALA A 140 5.35 -5.64 -6.97
C ALA A 140 5.95 -6.87 -6.29
N VAL A 141 5.54 -7.14 -5.05
CA VAL A 141 6.01 -8.26 -4.23
C VAL A 141 4.82 -9.10 -3.80
N VAL A 142 5.02 -10.41 -3.66
CA VAL A 142 3.97 -11.32 -3.19
C VAL A 142 3.48 -10.86 -1.81
N SER A 143 2.16 -10.71 -1.65
CA SER A 143 1.58 -10.26 -0.38
C SER A 143 1.82 -11.32 0.69
N ARG A 144 2.51 -10.94 1.76
CA ARG A 144 2.73 -11.82 2.93
C ARG A 144 1.73 -11.56 4.06
N GLN A 145 0.74 -10.69 3.83
CA GLN A 145 -0.27 -10.37 4.84
C GLN A 145 -1.30 -11.50 4.95
N GLY A 146 -1.03 -12.45 5.86
CA GLY A 146 -1.96 -13.50 6.29
C GLY A 146 -1.70 -14.87 5.64
N LYS A 147 -1.96 -15.94 6.40
CA LYS A 147 -1.67 -17.36 6.08
C LYS A 147 -2.42 -17.94 4.85
N THR A 148 -3.00 -17.10 4.00
CA THR A 148 -3.82 -17.46 2.82
C THR A 148 -3.50 -16.50 1.68
N ALA A 149 -2.34 -16.66 1.04
CA ALA A 149 -1.78 -15.66 0.13
C ALA A 149 -2.42 -15.70 -1.27
N ASN A 150 -3.56 -15.03 -1.47
CA ASN A 150 -4.15 -14.86 -2.81
C ASN A 150 -3.99 -13.40 -3.31
N GLY A 151 -2.75 -12.88 -3.35
CA GLY A 151 -2.50 -11.54 -3.91
C GLY A 151 -1.07 -11.00 -3.88
N PHE A 152 -0.89 -9.82 -4.47
CA PHE A 152 0.38 -9.07 -4.51
C PHE A 152 0.25 -7.71 -3.85
N ASP A 153 1.26 -7.34 -3.07
CA ASP A 153 1.45 -5.96 -2.62
C ASP A 153 2.25 -5.22 -3.69
N ILE A 154 1.69 -4.12 -4.20
CA ILE A 154 2.32 -3.30 -5.21
C ILE A 154 2.59 -1.93 -4.61
N GLN A 155 3.86 -1.56 -4.53
CA GLN A 155 4.28 -0.27 -4.02
C GLN A 155 4.80 0.60 -5.16
N TYR A 156 4.27 1.81 -5.23
CA TYR A 156 4.77 2.88 -6.09
C TYR A 156 5.32 4.01 -5.22
N LEU A 157 6.59 4.37 -5.44
CA LEU A 157 7.15 5.61 -4.92
C LEU A 157 7.25 6.61 -6.06
N ILE A 158 6.39 7.62 -6.02
CA ILE A 158 6.17 8.58 -7.08
C ILE A 158 6.69 9.93 -6.61
N ARG A 159 7.54 10.56 -7.42
CA ARG A 159 8.17 11.83 -7.04
C ARG A 159 7.43 12.96 -7.74
N PHE A 160 6.98 13.96 -6.99
CA PHE A 160 6.28 15.14 -7.48
C PHE A 160 7.02 16.42 -7.08
N LYS A 161 6.72 17.54 -7.73
CA LYS A 161 7.08 18.87 -7.20
C LYS A 161 6.04 19.26 -6.15
N LYS A 162 6.46 19.89 -5.05
CA LYS A 162 5.53 20.49 -4.10
C LYS A 162 5.04 21.84 -4.60
N TYR A 163 3.74 22.11 -4.48
CA TYR A 163 3.17 23.38 -4.91
C TYR A 163 3.84 24.57 -4.23
N GLY A 164 4.24 25.57 -5.01
CA GLY A 164 4.90 26.79 -4.52
C GLY A 164 6.32 26.60 -3.99
N GLN A 165 6.92 25.41 -4.10
CA GLN A 165 8.28 25.14 -3.62
C GLN A 165 9.11 24.40 -4.68
N PRO A 166 10.40 24.71 -4.86
CA PRO A 166 11.26 24.00 -5.82
C PRO A 166 11.72 22.63 -5.27
N ILE A 167 11.03 22.06 -4.29
CA ILE A 167 11.41 20.82 -3.62
C ILE A 167 10.62 19.64 -4.18
N GLY A 168 11.30 18.49 -4.22
CA GLY A 168 10.67 17.22 -4.57
C GLY A 168 10.02 16.56 -3.37
N LEU A 169 8.80 16.08 -3.54
CA LEU A 169 8.07 15.28 -2.57
C LEU A 169 7.88 13.86 -3.11
N GLN A 170 8.25 12.86 -2.33
CA GLN A 170 8.02 11.45 -2.67
C GLN A 170 6.75 10.96 -1.99
N MET A 171 5.77 10.57 -2.79
CA MET A 171 4.52 10.01 -2.34
C MET A 171 4.53 8.49 -2.53
N ARG A 172 4.10 7.77 -1.50
CA ARG A 172 3.95 6.32 -1.55
C ARG A 172 2.49 5.97 -1.82
N ALA A 173 2.23 5.22 -2.88
CA ALA A 173 0.94 4.57 -3.12
C ALA A 173 1.11 3.06 -3.01
N THR A 174 0.32 2.41 -2.15
CA THR A 174 0.31 0.95 -2.01
C THR A 174 -1.04 0.39 -2.45
N PHE A 175 -0.98 -0.70 -3.20
CA PHE A 175 -2.16 -1.42 -3.67
C PHE A 175 -2.00 -2.91 -3.41
N ILE A 176 -3.12 -3.62 -3.28
CA ILE A 176 -3.16 -5.07 -3.22
C ILE A 176 -3.88 -5.59 -4.47
N ARG A 177 -3.19 -6.35 -5.31
CA ARG A 177 -3.79 -7.08 -6.44
C ARG A 177 -4.29 -8.44 -5.95
N ARG A 178 -5.61 -8.68 -6.04
CA ARG A 178 -6.26 -9.96 -5.70
C ARG A 178 -7.13 -10.42 -6.85
N LEU A 179 -6.69 -11.43 -7.59
CA LEU A 179 -7.44 -12.04 -8.71
C LEU A 179 -7.99 -11.00 -9.69
N ALA A 180 -9.28 -10.64 -9.59
CA ALA A 180 -9.95 -9.68 -10.47
C ALA A 180 -10.02 -8.26 -9.89
N HIS A 181 -9.42 -7.98 -8.73
CA HIS A 181 -9.47 -6.68 -8.08
C HIS A 181 -8.09 -6.08 -7.80
N ILE A 182 -8.01 -4.75 -7.82
CA ILE A 182 -6.90 -3.97 -7.26
C ILE A 182 -7.48 -3.08 -6.17
N GLN A 183 -7.01 -3.23 -4.94
CA GLN A 183 -7.50 -2.47 -3.78
C GLN A 183 -6.43 -1.46 -3.34
N ALA A 184 -6.82 -0.25 -2.96
CA ALA A 184 -5.95 0.68 -2.27
C ALA A 184 -5.60 0.17 -0.87
N ASP A 185 -4.34 0.36 -0.45
CA ASP A 185 -3.82 -0.08 0.84
C ASP A 185 -3.25 1.07 1.69
N ASN A 186 -3.31 2.30 1.17
CA ASN A 186 -3.00 3.49 1.95
C ASN A 186 -3.81 4.72 1.50
N PRO A 187 -3.82 5.82 2.29
CA PRO A 187 -4.65 6.99 1.98
C PRO A 187 -4.36 7.65 0.63
N PHE A 188 -3.10 7.67 0.20
CA PHE A 188 -2.75 8.27 -1.09
C PHE A 188 -3.22 7.40 -2.27
N ALA A 189 -3.12 6.08 -2.17
CA ALA A 189 -3.71 5.16 -3.14
C ALA A 189 -5.23 5.27 -3.18
N ASP A 190 -5.90 5.47 -2.04
CA ASP A 190 -7.34 5.69 -1.99
C ASP A 190 -7.73 6.99 -2.71
N ALA A 191 -7.00 8.09 -2.43
CA ALA A 191 -7.19 9.38 -3.11
C ALA A 191 -6.99 9.28 -4.62
N LEU A 192 -5.94 8.58 -5.08
CA LEU A 192 -5.69 8.33 -6.50
C LEU A 192 -6.88 7.68 -7.23
N LEU A 193 -7.64 6.82 -6.52
CA LEU A 193 -8.77 6.09 -7.08
C LEU A 193 -10.12 6.82 -6.96
N ARG A 194 -10.27 7.76 -6.02
CA ARG A 194 -11.56 8.40 -5.72
C ARG A 194 -11.62 9.89 -6.02
N ASP A 195 -10.51 10.60 -5.89
CA ASP A 195 -10.47 12.06 -5.96
C ASP A 195 -9.85 12.50 -7.29
N PRO A 196 -10.59 13.08 -8.24
CA PRO A 196 -10.02 13.57 -9.49
C PRO A 196 -9.02 14.72 -9.27
N ASP A 197 -9.11 15.43 -8.16
CA ASP A 197 -8.27 16.56 -7.78
C ASP A 197 -7.16 16.18 -6.78
N PHE A 198 -6.82 14.88 -6.69
CA PHE A 198 -5.83 14.37 -5.73
C PHE A 198 -4.50 15.13 -5.75
N MET A 199 -4.07 15.65 -6.92
CA MET A 199 -2.86 16.47 -7.03
C MET A 199 -2.99 17.77 -6.25
N LEU A 200 -4.09 18.50 -6.45
CA LEU A 200 -4.36 19.76 -5.77
C LEU A 200 -4.57 19.54 -4.27
N ALA A 201 -5.36 18.53 -3.90
CA ALA A 201 -5.63 18.19 -2.51
C ALA A 201 -4.36 17.85 -1.70
N ASN A 202 -3.36 17.26 -2.36
CA ASN A 202 -2.06 16.92 -1.76
C ASN A 202 -0.96 17.97 -2.04
N GLN A 203 -1.30 19.14 -2.61
CA GLN A 203 -0.36 20.21 -2.96
C GLN A 203 0.79 19.73 -3.87
N LEU A 204 0.48 18.91 -4.86
CA LEU A 204 1.40 18.30 -5.80
C LEU A 204 1.34 18.97 -7.17
N ARG A 205 2.47 18.97 -7.88
CA ARG A 205 2.63 19.43 -9.25
C ARG A 205 3.52 18.47 -10.03
N CYS A 206 3.40 18.44 -11.36
CA CYS A 206 4.30 17.60 -12.15
C CYS A 206 5.69 18.21 -12.24
N TRP A 207 6.68 17.35 -12.45
CA TRP A 207 8.05 17.80 -12.69
C TRP A 207 8.21 18.50 -14.03
N ASN A 208 7.42 18.11 -15.01
CA ASN A 208 7.48 18.61 -16.39
C ASN A 208 6.51 19.77 -16.67
N ASP A 209 5.94 20.38 -15.63
CA ASP A 209 5.16 21.63 -15.71
C ASP A 209 5.98 22.80 -16.27
#